data_AF-A0A947HCG8-F1
#
_entry.id   AF-A0A947HCG8-F1
#
_cell.length_a   1.000
_cell.length_b   1.000
_cell.length_c   1.000
_cell.angle_alpha   90.00
_cell.angle_beta   90.00
_cell.angle_gamma   90.00
#
_symmetry.space_group_name_H-M   'P 1'
#
loop_
_entity.id
_entity.type
_entity.pdbx_description
1 polymer ?
#
loop_
_entity_poly.entity_id
_entity_poly.type
_entity_poly.pdbx_seq_one_letter_code
_entity_poly.pdbx_strand_id
1 'polypeptide(L)'
;MPILYEDKTLVCDDQALTIKNYYFPWGSRRVGYSSIKGLKDQDMTALNGGWRIWGMGLTPEWYHLDIGRPKKKRQMVLDLGEFIKVVITPDEHDTVLGILERKTGLNPE
;
A
#
# COMPACT_ATOMS: atom_id res chain seq x y z
N MET A 1 -0.29 -2.18 -20.91
CA MET A 1 -0.83 -2.59 -19.60
C MET A 1 -1.95 -1.62 -19.27
N PRO A 2 -3.23 -2.06 -19.28
CA PRO A 2 -4.33 -1.19 -18.92
C PRO A 2 -4.20 -0.75 -17.46
N ILE A 3 -4.31 0.56 -17.21
CA ILE A 3 -4.31 1.14 -15.87
C ILE A 3 -5.72 0.95 -15.30
N LEU A 4 -5.79 0.31 -14.13
CA LEU A 4 -7.03 0.08 -13.39
C LEU A 4 -7.30 1.19 -12.37
N TYR A 5 -6.24 1.79 -11.85
CA TYR A 5 -6.29 2.91 -10.90
C TYR A 5 -4.95 3.66 -10.91
N GLU A 6 -5.00 4.97 -10.74
CA GLU A 6 -3.80 5.79 -10.55
C GLU A 6 -4.11 7.01 -9.66
N ASP A 7 -3.23 7.25 -8.69
CA ASP A 7 -3.21 8.48 -7.90
C ASP A 7 -1.78 9.04 -7.79
N LYS A 8 -1.57 10.00 -6.88
CA LYS A 8 -0.26 10.65 -6.68
C LYS A 8 0.82 9.72 -6.13
N THR A 9 0.42 8.64 -5.47
CA THR A 9 1.29 7.73 -4.73
C THR A 9 1.29 6.30 -5.28
N LEU A 10 0.28 5.89 -6.05
CA LEU A 10 0.09 4.51 -6.51
C LEU A 10 -0.36 4.45 -7.98
N VAL A 11 -0.03 3.33 -8.62
CA VAL A 11 -0.62 2.87 -9.89
C VAL A 11 -0.96 1.40 -9.75
N CYS A 12 -2.20 1.02 -10.04
CA CYS A 12 -2.59 -0.36 -10.24
C CYS A 12 -2.78 -0.59 -11.74
N ASP A 13 -2.00 -1.50 -12.32
CA ASP A 13 -2.26 -2.01 -13.67
C ASP A 13 -2.80 -3.45 -13.61
N ASP A 14 -2.83 -4.14 -14.74
CA ASP A 14 -3.35 -5.49 -14.79
C ASP A 14 -2.44 -6.54 -14.15
N GLN A 15 -1.17 -6.24 -13.93
CA GLN A 15 -0.15 -7.19 -13.48
C GLN A 15 0.40 -6.88 -12.09
N ALA A 16 0.45 -5.61 -11.70
CA ALA A 16 1.11 -5.18 -10.47
C ALA A 16 0.56 -3.87 -9.89
N LEU A 17 0.90 -3.68 -8.61
CA LEU A 17 0.85 -2.42 -7.91
C LEU A 17 2.22 -1.74 -8.01
N THR A 18 2.27 -0.51 -8.52
CA THR A 18 3.45 0.35 -8.46
C THR A 18 3.25 1.43 -7.41
N ILE A 19 4.14 1.45 -6.42
CA ILE A 19 4.16 2.42 -5.33
C ILE A 19 5.18 3.50 -5.67
N LYS A 20 4.69 4.70 -5.98
CA LYS A 20 5.50 5.89 -6.29
C LYS A 20 6.18 6.39 -5.02
N ASN A 21 7.37 6.98 -5.17
CA ASN A 21 8.15 7.55 -4.07
C ASN A 21 8.35 6.59 -2.88
N TYR A 22 8.53 5.30 -3.19
CA TYR A 22 8.76 4.27 -2.20
C TYR A 22 10.16 4.41 -1.56
N TYR A 23 11.16 4.66 -2.42
CA TYR A 23 12.55 4.95 -2.04
C TYR A 23 12.79 6.46 -2.15
N PHE A 24 12.35 7.25 -1.17
CA PHE A 24 12.58 8.69 -1.23
C PHE A 24 14.10 9.02 -1.15
N PRO A 25 14.63 9.97 -1.96
CA PRO A 25 13.91 10.90 -2.84
C PRO A 25 13.62 10.41 -4.27
N TRP A 26 14.13 9.26 -4.69
CA TRP A 26 13.90 8.73 -6.04
C TRP A 26 13.67 7.22 -6.04
N GLY A 27 12.60 6.80 -6.69
CA GLY A 27 12.34 5.41 -6.96
C GLY A 27 10.93 4.98 -6.59
N SER A 28 10.44 4.02 -7.36
CA SER A 28 9.18 3.34 -7.10
C SER A 28 9.46 1.89 -6.76
N ARG A 29 8.53 1.25 -6.03
CA ARG A 29 8.54 -0.20 -5.85
C ARG A 29 7.39 -0.78 -6.64
N ARG A 30 7.68 -1.71 -7.55
CA ARG A 30 6.68 -2.47 -8.28
C ARG A 30 6.50 -3.83 -7.62
N VAL A 31 5.26 -4.16 -7.29
CA VAL A 31 4.86 -5.37 -6.57
C VAL A 31 3.86 -6.13 -7.43
N GLY A 32 4.27 -7.26 -8.00
CA GLY A 32 3.37 -8.12 -8.77
C GLY A 32 2.32 -8.73 -7.85
N TYR A 33 1.06 -8.82 -8.30
CA TYR A 33 -0.02 -9.29 -7.43
C TYR A 33 0.22 -10.71 -6.89
N SER A 34 0.86 -11.59 -7.67
CA SER A 34 1.22 -12.96 -7.25
C SER A 34 2.24 -13.03 -6.11
N SER A 35 2.98 -11.94 -5.86
CA SER A 35 3.95 -11.83 -4.76
C SER A 35 3.29 -11.44 -3.43
N ILE A 36 2.07 -10.90 -3.46
CA ILE A 36 1.32 -10.54 -2.26
C ILE A 36 0.75 -11.82 -1.65
N LYS A 37 1.15 -12.13 -0.42
CA LYS A 37 0.76 -13.34 0.33
C LYS A 37 -0.27 -13.05 1.42
N GLY A 38 -0.31 -11.82 1.90
CA GLY A 38 -1.28 -11.36 2.88
C GLY A 38 -1.73 -9.94 2.57
N LEU A 39 -2.99 -9.67 2.87
CA LEU A 39 -3.62 -8.38 2.73
C LEU A 39 -4.36 -8.10 4.03
N LYS A 40 -4.08 -6.96 4.64
CA LYS A 40 -4.79 -6.50 5.84
C LYS A 40 -5.37 -5.13 5.59
N ASP A 41 -6.61 -4.94 5.98
CA ASP A 41 -7.30 -3.65 5.90
C ASP A 41 -7.63 -3.16 7.32
N GLN A 42 -7.14 -1.98 7.69
CA GLN A 42 -7.31 -1.50 9.06
C GLN A 42 -7.44 0.02 9.15
N ASP A 43 -8.17 0.47 10.17
CA ASP A 43 -8.22 1.87 10.55
C ASP A 43 -6.85 2.37 11.02
N MET A 44 -6.55 3.61 10.67
CA MET A 44 -5.34 4.31 11.11
C MET A 44 -5.51 4.82 12.54
N THR A 45 -4.52 4.52 13.36
CA THR A 45 -4.42 4.93 14.76
C THR A 45 -3.02 5.47 15.03
N ALA A 46 -2.82 6.11 16.18
CA ALA A 46 -1.48 6.52 16.58
C ALA A 46 -0.51 5.33 16.73
N LEU A 47 -1.02 4.15 17.10
CA LEU A 47 -0.23 2.95 17.36
C LEU A 47 0.27 2.26 16.09
N ASN A 48 -0.49 2.31 15.00
CA ASN A 48 -0.11 1.70 13.70
C ASN A 48 0.41 2.72 12.69
N GLY A 49 1.03 3.80 13.17
CA GLY A 49 1.71 4.75 12.30
C GLY A 49 0.79 5.68 11.52
N GLY A 50 -0.40 6.02 12.02
CA GLY A 50 -1.33 6.94 11.34
C GLY A 50 -0.72 8.30 10.96
N TRP A 51 0.26 8.79 11.73
CA TRP A 51 1.00 10.03 11.46
C TRP A 51 2.29 9.84 10.63
N ARG A 52 2.61 8.61 10.23
CA ARG A 52 3.86 8.26 9.53
C ARG A 52 3.77 8.62 8.06
N ILE A 53 4.36 9.76 7.69
CA ILE A 53 4.36 10.24 6.30
C ILE A 53 5.26 9.40 5.39
N TRP A 54 6.34 8.82 5.91
CA TRP A 54 7.29 7.97 5.17
C TRP A 54 8.20 7.18 6.12
N GLY A 55 8.75 6.07 5.64
CA GLY A 55 9.84 5.33 6.26
C GLY A 55 9.40 4.17 7.15
N MET A 56 10.31 3.70 8.00
CA MET A 56 10.07 2.57 8.90
C MET A 56 9.11 2.95 10.05
N GLY A 57 8.17 2.05 10.35
CA GLY A 57 7.27 2.12 11.50
C GLY A 57 7.91 1.65 12.82
N LEU A 58 7.10 1.57 13.87
CA LEU A 58 7.49 0.93 15.15
C LEU A 58 7.39 -0.60 15.07
N THR A 59 6.55 -1.09 14.17
CA THR A 59 6.46 -2.48 13.69
C THR A 59 7.36 -2.63 12.45
N PRO A 60 7.65 -3.87 11.99
CA PRO A 60 8.39 -4.11 10.75
C PRO A 60 7.51 -3.80 9.52
N GLU A 61 7.08 -2.56 9.41
CA GLU A 61 6.20 -2.00 8.38
C GLU A 61 6.88 -0.79 7.74
N TRP A 62 6.92 -0.77 6.41
CA TRP A 62 7.48 0.32 5.62
C TRP A 62 6.38 1.14 4.96
N TYR A 63 6.44 2.45 5.15
CA TYR A 63 5.45 3.41 4.68
C TYR A 63 6.05 4.15 3.48
N HIS A 64 5.36 4.12 2.34
CA HIS A 64 5.74 4.99 1.21
C HIS A 64 5.51 6.45 1.54
N LEU A 65 6.12 7.35 0.76
CA LEU A 65 5.90 8.77 0.97
C LEU A 65 4.46 9.14 0.59
N ASP A 66 3.69 9.59 1.58
CA ASP A 66 2.34 10.12 1.41
C ASP A 66 2.12 11.35 2.30
N ILE A 67 2.29 12.53 1.72
CA ILE A 67 2.07 13.82 2.40
C ILE A 67 0.59 14.02 2.74
N GLY A 68 -0.32 13.39 1.98
CA GLY A 68 -1.77 13.45 2.23
C GLY A 68 -2.24 12.53 3.34
N ARG A 69 -1.39 11.61 3.81
CA ARG A 69 -1.73 10.57 4.80
C ARG A 69 -2.46 11.07 6.05
N PRO A 70 -2.11 12.22 6.67
CA PRO A 70 -2.82 12.71 7.86
C PRO A 70 -4.31 12.97 7.67
N LYS A 71 -4.81 13.08 6.43
CA LYS A 71 -6.23 13.25 6.11
C LYS A 71 -6.97 11.92 5.88
N LYS A 72 -6.24 10.81 5.81
CA LYS A 72 -6.76 9.47 5.53
C LYS A 72 -7.09 8.76 6.85
N LYS A 73 -8.02 7.80 6.77
CA LYS A 73 -8.53 7.09 7.94
C LYS A 73 -8.23 5.60 7.95
N ARG A 74 -7.92 5.01 6.79
CA ARG A 74 -7.66 3.57 6.61
C ARG A 74 -6.35 3.37 5.88
N GLN A 75 -5.70 2.25 6.14
CA GLN A 75 -4.47 1.82 5.47
C GLN A 75 -4.56 0.34 5.12
N MET A 76 -3.85 -0.06 4.07
CA MET A 76 -3.66 -1.47 3.74
C MET A 76 -2.23 -1.88 4.04
N VAL A 77 -2.07 -3.06 4.61
CA VAL A 77 -0.76 -3.69 4.85
C VAL A 77 -0.64 -4.90 3.94
N LEU A 78 0.39 -4.89 3.10
CA LEU A 78 0.73 -5.95 2.18
C LEU A 78 1.85 -6.79 2.78
N ASP A 79 1.60 -8.07 2.94
CA ASP A 79 2.62 -9.06 3.27
C ASP A 79 3.14 -9.67 1.96
N LEU A 80 4.43 -9.49 1.68
CA LEU A 80 5.08 -9.99 0.48
C LEU A 80 5.84 -11.31 0.73
N GLY A 81 5.66 -11.94 1.90
CA GLY A 81 6.49 -13.05 2.38
C GLY A 81 7.86 -12.60 2.90
N GLU A 82 8.05 -11.29 3.10
CA GLU A 82 9.27 -10.67 3.62
C GLU A 82 9.09 -10.27 5.08
N PHE A 83 10.19 -10.09 5.81
CA PHE A 83 10.13 -9.60 7.20
C PHE A 83 9.49 -8.20 7.31
N ILE A 84 9.71 -7.35 6.30
CA ILE A 84 9.17 -5.99 6.25
C ILE A 84 7.88 -6.00 5.43
N LYS A 85 6.77 -5.63 6.05
CA LYS A 85 5.48 -5.46 5.39
C LYS A 85 5.38 -4.08 4.74
N VAL A 86 4.65 -3.99 3.64
CA VAL A 86 4.47 -2.73 2.91
C VAL A 86 3.14 -2.10 3.26
N VAL A 87 3.15 -0.86 3.72
CA VAL A 87 1.93 -0.12 4.03
C VAL A 87 1.63 0.87 2.91
N ILE A 88 0.39 0.82 2.40
CA ILE A 88 -0.11 1.75 1.39
C ILE A 88 -1.34 2.51 1.87
N THR A 89 -1.50 3.74 1.40
CA THR A 89 -2.66 4.59 1.64
C THR A 89 -3.09 5.26 0.34
N PRO A 90 -3.86 4.57 -0.54
CA PRO A 90 -4.43 5.20 -1.73
C PRO A 90 -5.36 6.37 -1.39
N ASP A 91 -5.62 7.22 -2.37
CA ASP A 91 -6.66 8.25 -2.27
C ASP A 91 -8.08 7.64 -2.33
N GLU A 92 -8.32 6.64 -3.19
CA GLU A 92 -9.56 5.84 -3.21
C GLU A 92 -9.34 4.45 -2.61
N HIS A 93 -9.57 4.34 -1.29
CA HIS A 93 -9.29 3.12 -0.52
C HIS A 93 -10.05 1.90 -1.01
N ASP A 94 -11.37 1.99 -1.14
CA ASP A 94 -12.20 0.84 -1.50
C ASP A 94 -11.96 0.40 -2.96
N THR A 95 -11.64 1.34 -3.85
CA THR A 95 -11.28 1.05 -5.24
C THR A 95 -10.02 0.17 -5.30
N VAL A 96 -8.96 0.56 -4.58
CA VAL A 96 -7.70 -0.20 -4.57
C VAL A 96 -7.83 -1.51 -3.80
N LEU A 97 -8.56 -1.53 -2.69
CA LEU A 97 -8.85 -2.76 -1.95
C LEU A 97 -9.53 -3.79 -2.85
N GLY A 98 -10.59 -3.40 -3.57
CA GLY A 98 -11.28 -4.30 -4.50
C GLY A 98 -10.43 -4.75 -5.68
N ILE A 99 -9.46 -3.94 -6.13
CA ILE A 99 -8.46 -4.37 -7.13
C ILE A 99 -7.55 -5.44 -6.52
N LEU A 100 -7.03 -5.22 -5.32
CA LEU A 100 -6.14 -6.16 -4.64
C LEU A 100 -6.84 -7.50 -4.37
N GLU A 101 -8.07 -7.49 -3.86
CA GLU A 101 -8.87 -8.71 -3.65
C GLU A 101 -9.02 -9.51 -4.96
N ARG A 102 -9.46 -8.85 -6.04
CA ARG A 102 -9.64 -9.51 -7.34
C ARG A 102 -8.35 -10.05 -7.94
N LYS A 103 -7.24 -9.32 -7.79
CA LYS A 103 -5.96 -9.65 -8.42
C LYS A 103 -5.11 -10.64 -7.63
N THR A 104 -5.28 -10.68 -6.31
CA THR A 104 -4.53 -11.59 -5.42
C THR A 104 -5.36 -12.82 -5.02
N GLY A 105 -6.69 -12.73 -5.05
CA GLY A 105 -7.59 -13.74 -4.50
C GLY A 105 -7.62 -13.79 -2.97
N LEU A 106 -7.00 -12.82 -2.30
CA LEU A 106 -6.96 -12.71 -0.85
C LEU A 106 -8.19 -11.96 -0.34
N ASN A 107 -8.70 -12.40 0.80
CA ASN A 107 -9.63 -11.60 1.59
C ASN A 107 -8.83 -10.82 2.63
N PRO A 108 -9.12 -9.52 2.85
CA PRO A 108 -8.45 -8.75 3.88
C PRO A 108 -8.72 -9.32 5.27
N GLU A 109 -7.65 -9.47 6.05
CA GLU A 109 -7.72 -9.71 7.51
C GLU A 109 -8.17 -8.48 8.29
#